data_AF-A0A955QGY6-F1
#
_entry.id   AF-A0A955QGY6-F1
#
_cell.length_a   1.000
_cell.length_b   1.000
_cell.length_c   1.000
_cell.angle_alpha   90.00
_cell.angle_beta   90.00
_cell.angle_gamma   90.00
#
_symmetry.space_group_name_H-M   'P 1'
#
loop_
_entity.id
_entity.type
_entity.pdbx_description
1 polymer ?
#
loop_
_entity_poly.entity_id
_entity_poly.type
_entity_poly.pdbx_seq_one_letter_code
_entity_poly.pdbx_strand_id
1 'polypeptide(L)'
;DWAEPQAGPSGSVQAYLATHPQCLPLLVTTGDHALLTSEIVDYFVVEASKTGADVAIGLVSYPLLKRAYPVSKRTVLRFGKEELCGCNLFLFFSSDAVRLIQFWSRLEQDRKRPVRLIRHLGPWMVFRYLCGTLTLSECLAQVGLRFGLNIREVRLPFPQAAIDVDKPEDLNLVNEILSSDFNSRSSPPGQSTESVS
;
A
#
# COMPACT_ATOMS: atom_id res chain seq x y z
N ASP A 1 -19.34 11.96 2.58
CA ASP A 1 -20.30 10.90 2.92
C ASP A 1 -19.65 9.85 3.80
N TRP A 2 -20.42 9.22 4.69
CA TRP A 2 -19.96 8.17 5.60
C TRP A 2 -20.73 6.88 5.32
N ALA A 3 -20.06 5.73 5.41
CA ALA A 3 -20.68 4.41 5.29
C ALA A 3 -20.25 3.51 6.45
N GLU A 4 -21.14 2.60 6.84
CA GLU A 4 -20.89 1.68 7.94
C GLU A 4 -19.79 0.65 7.58
N PRO A 5 -18.80 0.43 8.47
CA PRO A 5 -17.76 -0.57 8.25
C PRO A 5 -18.33 -1.97 8.03
N GLN A 6 -17.71 -2.72 7.14
CA GLN A 6 -18.07 -4.12 6.85
C GLN A 6 -16.95 -5.06 7.30
N ALA A 7 -17.13 -6.36 7.08
CA ALA A 7 -16.11 -7.37 7.36
C ALA A 7 -14.85 -7.15 6.50
N GLY A 8 -13.84 -6.54 7.11
CA GLY A 8 -12.53 -6.27 6.51
C GLY A 8 -12.49 -5.00 5.64
N PRO A 9 -11.28 -4.54 5.26
CA PRO A 9 -11.10 -3.35 4.44
C PRO A 9 -11.80 -3.46 3.08
N SER A 10 -11.60 -4.58 2.38
CA SER A 10 -12.16 -4.82 1.05
C SER A 10 -13.71 -4.80 1.05
N GLY A 11 -14.35 -5.36 2.07
CA GLY A 11 -15.81 -5.37 2.20
C GLY A 11 -16.36 -3.97 2.41
N SER A 12 -15.65 -3.14 3.18
CA SER A 12 -16.06 -1.76 3.46
C SER A 12 -15.98 -0.90 2.20
N VAL A 13 -14.89 -1.03 1.43
CA VAL A 13 -14.73 -0.35 0.13
C VAL A 13 -15.81 -0.79 -0.86
N GLN A 14 -16.13 -2.10 -0.90
CA GLN A 14 -17.18 -2.63 -1.76
C GLN A 14 -18.54 -2.00 -1.45
N ALA A 15 -18.94 -1.97 -0.17
CA ALA A 15 -20.22 -1.40 0.24
C ALA A 15 -20.30 0.11 -0.02
N TYR A 16 -19.19 0.83 0.19
CA TYR A 16 -19.10 2.26 -0.11
C TYR A 16 -19.31 2.53 -1.62
N LEU A 17 -18.56 1.84 -2.49
CA LEU A 17 -18.69 2.03 -3.95
C LEU A 17 -20.05 1.62 -4.49
N ALA A 18 -20.68 0.60 -3.91
CA ALA A 18 -22.03 0.16 -4.33
C ALA A 18 -23.11 1.24 -4.09
N THR A 19 -22.91 2.10 -3.09
CA THR A 19 -23.85 3.17 -2.72
C THR A 19 -23.42 4.54 -3.23
N HIS A 20 -22.14 4.71 -3.60
CA HIS A 20 -21.55 5.97 -4.05
C HIS A 20 -20.72 5.82 -5.34
N PRO A 21 -21.27 5.26 -6.43
CA PRO A 21 -20.52 5.05 -7.67
C PRO A 21 -20.00 6.36 -8.30
N GLN A 22 -20.63 7.49 -8.00
CA GLN A 22 -20.23 8.83 -8.44
C GLN A 22 -18.94 9.36 -7.77
N CYS A 23 -18.45 8.71 -6.71
CA CYS A 23 -17.26 9.15 -5.97
C CYS A 23 -15.94 8.64 -6.57
N LEU A 24 -15.94 8.23 -7.84
CA LEU A 24 -14.71 7.89 -8.56
C LEU A 24 -14.06 9.15 -9.15
N PRO A 25 -12.71 9.25 -9.13
CA PRO A 25 -11.76 8.28 -8.60
C PRO A 25 -11.76 8.22 -7.06
N LEU A 26 -11.65 7.01 -6.50
CA LEU A 26 -11.70 6.76 -5.06
C LEU A 26 -10.32 6.35 -4.52
N LEU A 27 -9.73 7.21 -3.69
CA LEU A 27 -8.56 6.86 -2.88
C LEU A 27 -9.00 6.07 -1.65
N VAL A 28 -8.35 4.95 -1.39
CA VAL A 28 -8.57 4.09 -0.22
C VAL A 28 -7.27 3.92 0.54
N THR A 29 -7.37 4.12 1.86
CA THR A 29 -6.30 3.79 2.80
C THR A 29 -6.86 3.28 4.13
N THR A 30 -6.00 2.80 5.02
CA THR A 30 -6.34 2.30 6.35
C THR A 30 -6.10 3.37 7.43
N GLY A 31 -6.85 3.29 8.53
CA GLY A 31 -6.80 4.29 9.62
C GLY A 31 -5.63 4.12 10.60
N ASP A 32 -4.85 3.06 10.46
CA ASP A 32 -3.68 2.71 11.29
C ASP A 32 -2.35 3.28 10.72
N HIS A 33 -2.44 4.13 9.70
CA HIS A 33 -1.30 4.66 8.99
C HIS A 33 -0.79 5.98 9.61
N ALA A 34 -0.25 5.90 10.81
CA ALA A 34 0.07 7.07 11.64
C ALA A 34 1.13 8.03 11.03
N LEU A 35 1.95 7.56 10.10
CA LEU A 35 3.00 8.34 9.42
C LEU A 35 2.59 8.83 8.02
N LEU A 36 1.33 8.63 7.63
CA LEU A 36 0.82 9.07 6.33
C LEU A 36 0.71 10.59 6.32
N THR A 37 1.43 11.24 5.40
CA THR A 37 1.39 12.69 5.21
C THR A 37 0.64 13.07 3.93
N SER A 38 0.21 14.33 3.82
CA SER A 38 -0.39 14.85 2.59
C SER A 38 0.56 14.72 1.40
N GLU A 39 1.86 14.94 1.60
CA GLU A 39 2.89 14.78 0.55
C GLU A 39 2.91 13.35 -0.03
N ILE A 40 2.82 12.33 0.83
CA ILE A 40 2.79 10.92 0.40
C ILE A 40 1.53 10.64 -0.41
N VAL A 41 0.38 11.15 0.06
CA VAL A 41 -0.90 11.00 -0.63
C VAL A 41 -0.89 11.71 -1.98
N ASP A 42 -0.42 12.95 -2.03
CA ASP A 42 -0.34 13.75 -3.25
C ASP A 42 0.58 13.09 -4.28
N TYR A 43 1.76 12.63 -3.84
CA TYR A 43 2.67 11.88 -4.71
C TYR A 43 2.00 10.63 -5.29
N PHE A 44 1.34 9.83 -4.44
CA PHE A 44 0.68 8.60 -4.88
C PHE A 44 -0.42 8.90 -5.90
N VAL A 45 -1.29 9.88 -5.63
CA VAL A 45 -2.38 10.26 -6.52
C VAL A 45 -1.86 10.78 -7.85
N VAL A 46 -0.87 11.69 -7.83
CA VAL A 46 -0.29 12.27 -9.05
C VAL A 46 0.38 11.20 -9.91
N GLU A 47 1.20 10.33 -9.33
CA GLU A 47 1.86 9.26 -10.08
C GLU A 47 0.86 8.22 -10.59
N ALA A 48 -0.14 7.85 -9.78
CA ALA A 48 -1.21 6.94 -10.20
C ALA A 48 -1.99 7.50 -11.40
N SER A 49 -2.34 8.78 -11.39
CA SER A 49 -3.09 9.42 -12.49
C SER A 49 -2.32 9.43 -13.82
N LYS A 50 -0.98 9.38 -13.80
CA LYS A 50 -0.15 9.30 -15.01
C LYS A 50 -0.16 7.92 -15.67
N THR A 51 -0.59 6.88 -14.96
CA THR A 51 -0.49 5.49 -15.44
C THR A 51 -1.58 5.08 -16.43
N GLY A 52 -2.71 5.79 -16.46
CA GLY A 52 -3.91 5.36 -17.20
C GLY A 52 -4.48 4.03 -16.69
N ALA A 53 -4.23 3.67 -15.42
CA ALA A 53 -4.73 2.44 -14.81
C ALA A 53 -6.19 2.59 -14.37
N ASP A 54 -6.91 1.45 -14.34
CA ASP A 54 -8.20 1.35 -13.66
C ASP A 54 -8.02 1.25 -12.14
N VAL A 55 -6.91 0.65 -11.72
CA VAL A 55 -6.53 0.48 -10.31
C VAL A 55 -5.04 0.70 -10.14
N ALA A 56 -4.66 1.62 -9.25
CA ALA A 56 -3.27 1.81 -8.84
C ALA A 56 -3.05 1.32 -7.40
N ILE A 57 -1.91 0.66 -7.15
CA ILE A 57 -1.52 0.16 -5.82
C ILE A 57 -0.19 0.76 -5.37
N GLY A 58 -0.15 1.29 -4.15
CA GLY A 58 1.05 1.88 -3.56
C GLY A 58 1.98 0.83 -2.96
N LEU A 59 3.25 0.86 -3.36
CA LEU A 59 4.29 -0.05 -2.87
C LEU A 59 5.58 0.71 -2.57
N VAL A 60 6.35 0.20 -1.61
CA VAL A 60 7.72 0.65 -1.35
C VAL A 60 8.71 -0.49 -1.51
N SER A 61 9.95 -0.14 -1.86
CA SER A 61 11.08 -1.07 -1.87
C SER A 61 11.43 -1.50 -0.44
N TYR A 62 11.50 -2.80 -0.17
CA TYR A 62 11.92 -3.30 1.14
C TYR A 62 13.36 -2.90 1.51
N PRO A 63 14.36 -2.93 0.59
CA PRO A 63 15.68 -2.35 0.85
C PRO A 63 15.64 -0.89 1.30
N LEU A 64 14.77 -0.06 0.70
CA LEU A 64 14.58 1.33 1.11
C LEU A 64 14.02 1.42 2.53
N LEU A 65 12.97 0.64 2.82
CA LEU A 65 12.37 0.56 4.15
C LEU A 65 13.39 0.11 5.20
N LYS A 66 14.11 -0.99 4.93
CA LYS A 66 15.08 -1.57 5.86
C LYS A 66 16.25 -0.64 6.15
N ARG A 67 16.66 0.19 5.18
CA ARG A 67 17.72 1.20 5.37
C ARG A 67 17.25 2.32 6.31
N ALA A 68 16.01 2.78 6.16
CA ALA A 68 15.44 3.84 7.00
C ALA A 68 15.04 3.33 8.40
N TYR A 69 14.47 2.13 8.47
CA TYR A 69 13.91 1.54 9.69
C TYR A 69 14.37 0.08 9.87
N PRO A 70 15.64 -0.15 10.28
CA PRO A 70 16.23 -1.49 10.34
C PRO A 70 15.51 -2.47 11.30
N VAL A 71 14.86 -1.93 12.32
CA VAL A 71 14.16 -2.70 13.37
C VAL A 71 12.73 -3.09 12.93
N SER A 72 12.18 -2.44 11.90
CA SER A 72 10.81 -2.69 11.46
C SER A 72 10.66 -4.08 10.84
N LYS A 73 9.73 -4.88 11.38
CA LYS A 73 9.39 -6.21 10.88
C LYS A 73 8.12 -6.14 10.04
N ARG A 74 8.26 -6.03 8.72
CA ARG A 74 7.15 -6.01 7.78
C ARG A 74 7.05 -7.30 6.96
N THR A 75 5.84 -7.55 6.46
CA THR A 75 5.62 -8.59 5.46
C THR A 75 6.30 -8.15 4.16
N VAL A 76 7.24 -8.98 3.69
CA VAL A 76 7.97 -8.74 2.45
C VAL A 76 7.36 -9.58 1.34
N LEU A 77 6.84 -8.92 0.31
CA LEU A 77 6.39 -9.54 -0.93
C LEU A 77 7.60 -9.72 -1.84
N ARG A 78 7.84 -10.95 -2.29
CA ARG A 78 9.00 -11.30 -3.14
C ARG A 78 8.52 -11.62 -4.55
N PHE A 79 8.76 -10.71 -5.49
CA PHE A 79 8.41 -10.89 -6.89
C PHE A 79 9.66 -10.88 -7.74
N GLY A 80 10.07 -12.05 -8.24
CA GLY A 80 11.33 -12.17 -8.95
C GLY A 80 12.50 -11.82 -8.05
N LYS A 81 13.27 -10.81 -8.45
CA LYS A 81 14.37 -10.24 -7.67
C LYS A 81 13.96 -9.07 -6.77
N GLU A 82 12.70 -8.64 -6.85
CA GLU A 82 12.21 -7.50 -6.09
C GLU A 82 11.66 -7.92 -4.72
N GLU A 83 12.01 -7.14 -3.70
CA GLU A 83 11.46 -7.25 -2.36
C GLU A 83 10.68 -5.97 -2.06
N LEU A 84 9.39 -6.10 -1.75
CA LEU A 84 8.44 -5.00 -1.72
C LEU A 84 7.56 -5.07 -0.47
N CYS A 85 7.10 -3.91 -0.02
CA CYS A 85 6.10 -3.79 1.05
C CYS A 85 4.89 -3.01 0.54
N GLY A 86 3.71 -3.43 0.98
CA GLY A 86 2.46 -2.72 0.70
C GLY A 86 2.37 -1.43 1.49
N CYS A 87 1.73 -0.41 0.91
CA CYS A 87 1.54 0.90 1.56
C CYS A 87 0.09 1.15 1.98
N ASN A 88 -0.79 0.15 1.93
CA ASN A 88 -2.24 0.32 2.17
C ASN A 88 -2.82 1.55 1.44
N LEU A 89 -2.34 1.81 0.21
CA LEU A 89 -2.77 2.91 -0.65
C LEU A 89 -3.28 2.31 -1.96
N PHE A 90 -4.54 2.57 -2.27
CA PHE A 90 -5.19 2.09 -3.48
C PHE A 90 -5.98 3.22 -4.11
N LEU A 91 -5.88 3.40 -5.44
CA LEU A 91 -6.67 4.37 -6.17
C LEU A 91 -7.48 3.66 -7.25
N PHE A 92 -8.80 3.78 -7.15
CA PHE A 92 -9.74 3.18 -8.08
C PHE A 92 -10.28 4.25 -9.02
N PHE A 93 -10.05 4.09 -10.33
CA PHE A 93 -10.50 5.05 -11.35
C PHE A 93 -11.81 4.62 -12.02
N SER A 94 -12.08 3.31 -12.04
CA SER A 94 -13.22 2.73 -12.76
C SER A 94 -14.15 1.95 -11.83
N SER A 95 -15.46 2.03 -12.10
CA SER A 95 -16.48 1.21 -11.43
C SER A 95 -16.29 -0.28 -11.70
N ASP A 96 -15.59 -0.64 -12.79
CA ASP A 96 -15.25 -2.03 -13.09
C ASP A 96 -14.33 -2.67 -12.03
N ALA A 97 -13.59 -1.84 -11.27
CA ALA A 97 -12.73 -2.30 -10.20
C ALA A 97 -13.50 -2.96 -9.04
N VAL A 98 -14.83 -2.81 -8.96
CA VAL A 98 -15.67 -3.53 -8.00
C VAL A 98 -15.47 -5.04 -8.09
N ARG A 99 -15.25 -5.60 -9.29
CA ARG A 99 -14.96 -7.04 -9.46
C ARG A 99 -13.64 -7.44 -8.80
N LEU A 100 -12.63 -6.58 -8.86
CA LEU A 100 -11.34 -6.80 -8.19
C LEU A 100 -11.48 -6.72 -6.67
N ILE A 101 -12.26 -5.75 -6.16
CA ILE A 101 -12.51 -5.59 -4.72
C ILE A 101 -13.26 -6.81 -4.17
N GLN A 102 -14.25 -7.33 -4.89
CA GLN A 102 -14.95 -8.57 -4.53
C GLN A 102 -13.99 -9.77 -4.46
N PHE A 103 -13.05 -9.85 -5.41
CA PHE A 103 -12.02 -10.88 -5.40
C PHE A 103 -11.09 -10.73 -4.20
N TRP A 104 -10.63 -9.50 -3.92
CA TRP A 104 -9.83 -9.19 -2.75
C TRP A 104 -10.54 -9.59 -1.45
N SER A 105 -11.83 -9.31 -1.33
CA SER A 105 -12.63 -9.72 -0.16
C SER A 105 -12.66 -11.23 0.07
N ARG A 106 -12.78 -12.02 -1.01
CA ARG A 106 -12.69 -13.48 -0.91
C ARG A 106 -11.30 -13.93 -0.44
N LEU A 107 -10.23 -13.30 -0.95
CA LEU A 107 -8.87 -13.60 -0.50
C LEU A 107 -8.66 -13.27 0.98
N GLU A 108 -9.17 -12.12 1.46
CA GLU A 108 -9.07 -11.72 2.86
C GLU A 108 -9.78 -12.69 3.81
N GLN A 109 -10.96 -13.20 3.41
CA GLN A 109 -11.73 -14.18 4.16
C GLN A 109 -11.01 -15.54 4.24
N ASP A 110 -10.40 -15.96 3.13
CA ASP A 110 -9.66 -17.22 3.05
C ASP A 110 -8.18 -17.07 3.46
N ARG A 111 -7.75 -15.94 4.04
CA ARG A 111 -6.34 -15.69 4.41
C ARG A 111 -5.72 -16.74 5.34
N LYS A 112 -6.55 -17.40 6.16
CA LYS A 112 -6.16 -18.50 7.07
C LYS A 112 -6.34 -19.89 6.45
N ARG A 113 -6.69 -19.98 5.16
CA ARG A 113 -7.05 -21.21 4.43
C ARG A 113 -6.20 -21.32 3.14
N PRO A 114 -4.93 -21.75 3.24
CA PRO A 114 -3.97 -21.68 2.13
C PRO A 114 -4.42 -22.44 0.88
N VAL A 115 -5.06 -23.61 1.02
CA VAL A 115 -5.58 -24.39 -0.13
C VAL A 115 -6.61 -23.57 -0.93
N ARG A 116 -7.45 -22.78 -0.26
CA ARG A 116 -8.46 -21.95 -0.92
C ARG A 116 -7.83 -20.74 -1.59
N LEU A 117 -6.86 -20.08 -0.94
CA LEU A 117 -6.07 -19.02 -1.56
C LEU A 117 -5.42 -19.49 -2.87
N ILE A 118 -4.79 -20.67 -2.86
CA ILE A 118 -4.16 -21.25 -4.05
C ILE A 118 -5.21 -21.47 -5.16
N ARG A 119 -6.38 -21.98 -4.81
CA ARG A 119 -7.48 -22.17 -5.77
C ARG A 119 -7.99 -20.83 -6.33
N HIS A 120 -8.03 -19.79 -5.51
CA HIS A 120 -8.45 -18.46 -5.95
C HIS A 120 -7.42 -17.79 -6.86
N LEU A 121 -6.13 -17.85 -6.53
CA LEU A 121 -5.04 -17.23 -7.29
C LEU A 121 -4.65 -18.04 -8.52
N GLY A 122 -4.86 -19.35 -8.50
CA GLY A 122 -4.41 -20.28 -9.52
C GLY A 122 -3.08 -20.95 -9.12
N PRO A 123 -3.00 -22.29 -9.15
CA PRO A 123 -1.82 -23.01 -8.68
C PRO A 123 -0.54 -22.66 -9.43
N TRP A 124 -0.63 -22.34 -10.73
CA TRP A 124 0.52 -21.94 -11.54
C TRP A 124 1.14 -20.61 -11.09
N MET A 125 0.30 -19.61 -10.76
CA MET A 125 0.78 -18.32 -10.26
C MET A 125 1.51 -18.49 -8.93
N VAL A 126 0.92 -19.27 -8.03
CA VAL A 126 1.53 -19.57 -6.73
C VAL A 126 2.84 -20.32 -6.90
N PHE A 127 2.89 -21.31 -7.80
CA PHE A 127 4.13 -22.03 -8.11
C PHE A 127 5.23 -21.08 -8.59
N ARG A 128 4.93 -20.20 -9.56
CA ARG A 128 5.90 -19.20 -10.04
C ARG A 128 6.33 -18.22 -8.95
N TYR A 129 5.41 -17.81 -8.07
CA TYR A 129 5.72 -16.95 -6.93
C TYR A 129 6.70 -17.64 -5.96
N LEU A 130 6.42 -18.90 -5.59
CA LEU A 130 7.27 -19.69 -4.69
C LEU A 130 8.64 -19.99 -5.31
N CYS A 131 8.71 -20.23 -6.62
CA CYS A 131 9.97 -20.39 -7.34
C CYS A 131 10.71 -19.07 -7.58
N GLY A 132 10.17 -17.92 -7.18
CA GLY A 132 10.78 -16.62 -7.40
C GLY A 132 10.89 -16.24 -8.88
N THR A 133 10.05 -16.81 -9.75
CA THR A 133 10.04 -16.51 -11.20
C THR A 133 8.89 -15.60 -11.62
N LEU A 134 7.95 -15.31 -10.71
CA LEU A 134 6.84 -14.37 -10.97
C LEU A 134 7.28 -12.94 -10.65
N THR A 135 7.29 -12.06 -11.65
CA THR A 135 7.49 -10.62 -11.46
C THR A 135 6.18 -9.94 -11.04
N LEU A 136 6.28 -8.75 -10.44
CA LEU A 136 5.09 -7.99 -10.03
C LEU A 136 4.24 -7.61 -11.25
N SER A 137 4.88 -7.12 -12.31
CA SER A 137 4.19 -6.74 -13.54
C SER A 137 3.42 -7.91 -14.15
N GLU A 138 4.00 -9.11 -14.19
CA GLU A 138 3.29 -10.31 -14.65
C GLU A 138 2.10 -10.66 -13.75
N CYS A 139 2.28 -10.58 -12.43
CA CYS A 139 1.20 -10.83 -11.47
C CYS A 139 0.03 -9.86 -11.71
N LEU A 140 0.31 -8.56 -11.78
CA LEU A 140 -0.70 -7.53 -12.02
C LEU A 140 -1.36 -7.67 -13.38
N ALA A 141 -0.60 -8.00 -14.43
CA ALA A 141 -1.14 -8.26 -15.76
C ALA A 141 -2.07 -9.48 -15.77
N GLN A 142 -1.70 -10.58 -15.11
CA GLN A 142 -2.56 -11.77 -15.03
C GLN A 142 -3.84 -11.53 -14.25
N VAL A 143 -3.75 -10.82 -13.12
CA VAL A 143 -4.93 -10.40 -12.35
C VAL A 143 -5.79 -9.44 -13.18
N GLY A 144 -5.18 -8.46 -13.84
CA GLY A 144 -5.86 -7.50 -14.70
C GLY A 144 -6.62 -8.17 -15.84
N LEU A 145 -5.97 -9.08 -16.58
CA LEU A 145 -6.60 -9.86 -17.65
C LEU A 145 -7.83 -10.65 -17.17
N ARG A 146 -7.77 -11.22 -15.97
CA ARG A 146 -8.90 -11.97 -15.40
C ARG A 146 -10.13 -11.09 -15.16
N PHE A 147 -9.95 -9.82 -14.87
CA PHE A 147 -11.05 -8.89 -14.52
C PHE A 147 -11.34 -7.85 -15.62
N GLY A 148 -10.55 -7.84 -16.70
CA GLY A 148 -10.61 -6.83 -17.75
C GLY A 148 -10.18 -5.44 -17.25
N LEU A 149 -9.15 -5.39 -16.40
CA LEU A 149 -8.67 -4.15 -15.76
C LEU A 149 -7.18 -3.94 -16.05
N ASN A 150 -6.78 -2.69 -16.25
CA ASN A 150 -5.38 -2.25 -16.22
C ASN A 150 -5.00 -1.95 -14.76
N ILE A 151 -4.21 -2.83 -14.14
CA ILE A 151 -3.74 -2.66 -12.76
C ILE A 151 -2.27 -2.27 -12.79
N ARG A 152 -1.90 -1.22 -12.07
CA ARG A 152 -0.52 -0.70 -12.02
C ARG A 152 -0.05 -0.48 -10.60
N GLU A 153 1.24 -0.67 -10.38
CA GLU A 153 1.90 -0.25 -9.16
C GLU A 153 2.39 1.19 -9.25
N VAL A 154 2.43 1.87 -8.10
CA VAL A 154 3.14 3.13 -7.91
C VAL A 154 4.21 2.90 -6.86
N ARG A 155 5.46 3.20 -7.19
CA ARG A 155 6.60 3.08 -6.28
C ARG A 155 6.75 4.37 -5.49
N LEU A 156 6.48 4.30 -4.18
CA LEU A 156 6.65 5.44 -3.30
C LEU A 156 8.12 5.53 -2.84
N PRO A 157 8.75 6.72 -2.89
CA PRO A 157 10.09 6.96 -2.35
C PRO A 157 10.07 7.18 -0.82
N PHE A 158 8.92 6.99 -0.17
CA PHE A 158 8.69 7.27 1.24
C PHE A 158 8.61 5.96 2.05
N PRO A 159 9.68 5.54 2.74
CA PRO A 159 9.68 4.30 3.51
C PRO A 159 8.60 4.26 4.61
N GLN A 160 8.29 5.41 5.20
CA GLN A 160 7.26 5.53 6.24
C GLN A 160 5.85 5.18 5.74
N ALA A 161 5.60 5.23 4.43
CA ALA A 161 4.31 4.87 3.83
C ALA A 161 4.01 3.37 3.88
N ALA A 162 4.92 2.54 4.40
CA ALA A 162 4.67 1.11 4.64
C ALA A 162 4.69 0.75 6.13
N ILE A 163 4.51 1.75 7.01
CA ILE A 163 4.47 1.59 8.46
C ILE A 163 3.04 1.82 8.94
N ASP A 164 2.36 0.71 9.19
CA ASP A 164 1.09 0.62 9.92
C ASP A 164 1.32 0.29 11.40
N VAL A 165 0.41 0.74 12.25
CA VAL A 165 0.45 0.53 13.71
C VAL A 165 -0.47 -0.63 14.11
N ASP A 166 0.08 -1.84 14.05
CA ASP A 166 -0.63 -3.06 14.48
C ASP A 166 -0.21 -3.52 15.88
N LYS A 167 1.03 -3.23 16.28
CA LYS A 167 1.66 -3.76 17.50
C LYS A 167 2.26 -2.68 18.38
N PRO A 168 2.48 -2.94 19.68
CA PRO A 168 3.16 -2.01 20.57
C PRO A 168 4.54 -1.56 20.07
N GLU A 169 5.29 -2.45 19.40
CA GLU A 169 6.59 -2.10 18.82
C GLU A 169 6.46 -1.10 17.66
N ASP A 170 5.38 -1.16 16.89
CA ASP A 170 5.09 -0.19 15.83
C ASP A 170 4.79 1.19 16.41
N LEU A 171 4.06 1.23 17.52
CA LEU A 171 3.74 2.48 18.23
C LEU A 171 5.00 3.16 18.74
N ASN A 172 5.95 2.41 19.30
CA ASN A 172 7.23 2.95 19.76
C ASN A 172 8.01 3.57 18.58
N LEU A 173 8.13 2.84 17.46
CA LEU A 173 8.79 3.33 16.26
C LEU A 173 8.15 4.63 15.73
N VAL A 174 6.82 4.68 15.67
CA VAL A 174 6.07 5.86 15.21
C VAL A 174 6.30 7.05 16.14
N ASN A 175 6.28 6.84 17.46
CA ASN A 175 6.55 7.91 18.42
C ASN A 175 7.98 8.46 18.28
N GLU A 176 8.98 7.59 18.04
CA GLU A 176 10.36 8.00 17.79
C GLU A 176 10.48 8.86 16.52
N ILE A 177 9.80 8.47 15.45
CA ILE A 177 9.78 9.19 14.17
C ILE A 177 9.13 10.56 14.35
N LEU A 178 7.92 10.60 14.92
CA LEU A 178 7.18 11.85 15.12
C LEU A 178 7.92 12.81 16.06
N SER A 179 8.58 12.30 17.10
CA SER A 179 9.38 13.11 18.01
C SER A 179 10.63 13.70 17.32
N SER A 180 11.27 12.91 16.45
CA SER A 180 12.43 13.36 15.67
C SER A 180 12.05 14.42 14.64
N ASP A 181 10.92 14.25 13.97
CA ASP A 181 10.36 15.24 13.02
C ASP A 181 9.95 16.53 13.72
N PHE A 182 9.38 16.42 14.92
CA PHE A 182 9.06 17.59 15.73
C PHE A 182 10.31 18.36 16.13
N ASN A 183 11.37 17.67 16.55
CA ASN A 183 12.65 18.29 16.94
C ASN A 183 13.38 18.93 15.75
N SER A 184 13.30 18.35 14.55
CA SER A 184 13.90 18.92 13.34
C SER A 184 13.17 20.19 12.87
N ARG A 185 11.83 20.25 13.03
CA ARG A 185 11.01 21.43 12.69
C ARG A 185 11.02 22.54 13.74
N SER A 186 11.34 22.22 14.99
CA SER A 186 11.40 23.18 16.11
C SER A 186 12.79 23.76 16.35
N SER A 187 13.82 23.27 15.65
CA SER A 187 15.16 23.86 15.67
C SER A 187 15.15 25.22 14.94
N PRO A 188 15.53 26.34 15.58
CA PRO A 188 15.58 27.64 14.93
C PRO A 188 16.65 27.65 13.83
N PRO A 189 16.46 28.39 12.71
CA PRO A 189 17.48 28.49 11.68
C PRO A 189 18.76 29.11 12.26
N GLY A 190 19.87 28.39 12.05
CA GLY A 190 21.23 28.62 12.55
C GLY A 190 21.58 30.00 13.12
N GLN A 191 22.07 30.00 14.37
CA GLN A 191 23.16 30.90 14.73
C GLN A 191 24.44 30.34 14.09
N SER A 192 24.82 30.91 12.95
CA SER A 192 26.18 30.82 12.44
C SER A 192 27.13 31.45 13.46
N THR A 193 27.90 30.62 14.15
CA THR A 193 29.08 31.09 14.89
C THR A 193 30.13 31.57 13.89
N GLU A 194 30.15 32.87 13.63
CA GLU A 194 31.36 33.55 13.15
C GLU A 194 32.37 33.54 14.30
N SER A 195 33.30 32.58 14.27
CA SER A 195 34.53 32.67 15.05
C SER A 195 35.49 33.59 14.31
N VAL A 196 35.54 34.85 14.73
CA VAL A 196 36.66 35.75 14.48
C VAL A 196 37.88 35.19 15.21
N SER A 197 38.93 34.87 14.46
CA SER A 197 40.34 34.90 14.88
C SER A 197 41.22 34.90 13.63
#